data_AF-A0A3A9ZJE2-F1
#
_entry.id   AF-A0A3A9ZJE2-F1
#
_cell.length_a   1.000
_cell.length_b   1.000
_cell.length_c   1.000
_cell.angle_alpha   90.00
_cell.angle_beta   90.00
_cell.angle_gamma   90.00
#
_symmetry.space_group_name_H-M   'P 1'
#
loop_
_entity.id
_entity.type
_entity.pdbx_description
1 polymer ?
#
loop_
_entity_poly.entity_id
_entity_poly.type
_entity_poly.pdbx_seq_one_letter_code
_entity_poly.pdbx_strand_id
1 'polypeptide(L)'
;MPTKEQWGEICSGIVSRGGDVVDVAREVARVAPEDRSEQYVAVVALRDVCGLRVAQMTEILRWLSGDLAEDELRNLVPLGPQPRA
;
A
#
# COMPACT_ATOMS: atom_id res chain seq x y z
N MET A 1 10.40 -9.74 9.96
CA MET A 1 9.64 -9.39 8.75
C MET A 1 8.22 -9.89 8.96
N PRO A 2 7.20 -9.00 8.92
CA PRO A 2 5.80 -9.42 8.89
C PRO A 2 5.51 -10.48 7.81
N THR A 3 4.56 -11.36 8.06
CA THR A 3 4.03 -12.24 6.99
C THR A 3 3.10 -11.45 6.08
N LYS A 4 2.75 -12.01 4.91
CA LYS A 4 1.72 -11.44 4.04
C LYS A 4 0.38 -11.23 4.77
N GLU A 5 -0.01 -12.15 5.65
CA GLU A 5 -1.24 -12.04 6.44
C GLU A 5 -1.18 -10.85 7.41
N GLN A 6 -0.05 -10.69 8.11
CA GLN A 6 0.18 -9.54 9.01
C GLN A 6 0.16 -8.22 8.24
N TRP A 7 0.73 -8.18 7.02
CA TRP A 7 0.60 -7.02 6.15
C TRP A 7 -0.85 -6.74 5.74
N GLY A 8 -1.63 -7.78 5.47
CA GLY A 8 -3.07 -7.65 5.20
C GLY A 8 -3.81 -7.00 6.35
N GLU A 9 -3.52 -7.40 7.60
CA GLU A 9 -4.10 -6.81 8.81
C GLU A 9 -3.70 -5.34 8.99
N ILE A 10 -2.42 -5.00 8.79
CA ILE A 10 -1.91 -3.62 8.86
C ILE A 10 -2.61 -2.75 7.81
N CYS A 11 -2.63 -3.18 6.55
CA CYS A 11 -3.27 -2.47 5.45
C CYS A 11 -4.76 -2.27 5.73
N SER A 12 -5.47 -3.34 6.09
CA SER A 12 -6.89 -3.29 6.41
C SER A 12 -7.19 -2.34 7.58
N GLY A 13 -6.35 -2.34 8.61
CA GLY A 13 -6.47 -1.45 9.75
C GLY A 13 -6.34 0.04 9.40
N ILE A 14 -5.41 0.39 8.51
CA ILE A 14 -5.22 1.76 8.02
C ILE A 14 -6.44 2.19 7.18
N VAL A 15 -6.83 1.38 6.21
CA VAL A 15 -7.92 1.73 5.28
C VAL A 15 -9.27 1.77 6.01
N SER A 16 -9.50 0.90 7.01
CA SER A 16 -10.72 0.91 7.83
C SER A 16 -10.85 2.18 8.70
N ARG A 17 -9.73 2.85 9.02
CA ARG A 17 -9.71 4.13 9.72
C ARG A 17 -9.82 5.33 8.77
N GLY A 18 -10.02 5.09 7.48
CA GLY A 18 -10.10 6.13 6.45
C GLY A 18 -8.75 6.57 5.91
N GLY A 19 -7.67 5.83 6.16
CA GLY A 19 -6.36 6.11 5.56
C GLY A 19 -6.35 5.83 4.05
N ASP A 20 -5.49 6.54 3.33
CA ASP A 20 -5.32 6.42 1.89
C ASP A 20 -4.12 5.52 1.49
N VAL A 21 -3.82 5.46 0.20
CA VAL A 21 -2.68 4.68 -0.33
C VAL A 21 -1.34 5.17 0.19
N VAL A 22 -1.20 6.47 0.45
CA VAL A 22 0.04 7.08 0.95
C VAL A 22 0.24 6.69 2.40
N ASP A 23 -0.81 6.68 3.21
CA ASP A 23 -0.73 6.25 4.60
C ASP A 23 -0.23 4.80 4.70
N VAL A 24 -0.72 3.92 3.83
CA VAL A 24 -0.23 2.54 3.75
C VAL A 24 1.23 2.51 3.26
N ALA A 25 1.57 3.21 2.17
CA ALA A 25 2.92 3.22 1.63
C ALA A 25 3.96 3.77 2.63
N ARG A 26 3.59 4.78 3.42
CA ARG A 26 4.42 5.30 4.52
C ARG A 26 4.63 4.27 5.62
N GLU A 27 3.60 3.53 6.00
CA GLU A 27 3.74 2.45 6.97
C GLU A 27 4.66 1.34 6.46
N VAL A 28 4.54 0.99 5.17
CA VAL A 28 5.45 0.06 4.50
C VAL A 28 6.90 0.56 4.54
N ALA A 29 7.14 1.81 4.15
CA ALA A 29 8.47 2.42 4.20
C ALA A 29 9.04 2.51 5.62
N ARG A 30 8.18 2.69 6.64
CA ARG A 30 8.59 2.76 8.05
C ARG A 30 9.02 1.39 8.59
N VAL A 31 8.31 0.32 8.24
CA VAL A 31 8.59 -1.04 8.72
C VAL A 31 9.69 -1.74 7.90
N ALA A 32 9.76 -1.44 6.59
CA ALA A 32 10.69 -2.04 5.64
C ALA A 32 11.35 -0.97 4.75
N PRO A 33 12.21 -0.09 5.31
CA PRO A 33 12.77 1.03 4.56
C PRO A 33 13.70 0.62 3.40
N GLU A 34 14.42 -0.50 3.54
CA GLU A 34 15.44 -0.93 2.56
C GLU A 34 15.17 -2.33 1.99
N ASP A 35 14.14 -3.02 2.48
CA ASP A 35 13.82 -4.38 2.03
C ASP A 35 12.76 -4.36 0.93
N ARG A 36 13.22 -4.35 -0.32
CA ARG A 36 12.35 -4.37 -1.51
C ARG A 36 11.48 -5.63 -1.59
N SER A 37 11.94 -6.75 -1.05
CA SER A 37 11.16 -8.00 -1.06
C SER A 37 9.97 -7.86 -0.12
N GLU A 38 10.21 -7.31 1.07
CA GLU A 38 9.18 -7.06 2.06
C GLU A 38 8.18 -5.99 1.60
N GLN A 39 8.67 -4.91 1.01
CA GLN A 39 7.84 -3.89 0.38
C GLN A 39 6.91 -4.50 -0.69
N TYR A 40 7.43 -5.41 -1.52
CA TYR A 40 6.62 -6.12 -2.51
C TYR A 40 5.55 -6.99 -1.85
N VAL A 41 5.87 -7.74 -0.79
CA VAL A 41 4.90 -8.54 -0.04
C VAL A 41 3.78 -7.67 0.53
N ALA A 42 4.12 -6.51 1.08
CA ALA A 42 3.15 -5.55 1.61
C ALA A 42 2.22 -5.01 0.51
N VAL A 43 2.76 -4.65 -0.66
CA VAL A 43 1.97 -4.18 -1.80
C VAL A 43 1.05 -5.28 -2.35
N VAL A 44 1.50 -6.54 -2.36
CA VAL A 44 0.65 -7.69 -2.71
C VAL A 44 -0.48 -7.88 -1.69
N ALA A 45 -0.20 -7.73 -0.40
CA ALA A 45 -1.24 -7.80 0.63
C ALA A 45 -2.27 -6.66 0.48
N LEU A 46 -1.81 -5.43 0.24
CA LEU A 46 -2.68 -4.29 -0.03
C LEU A 46 -3.55 -4.51 -1.27
N ARG A 47 -3.01 -5.14 -2.32
CA ARG A 47 -3.81 -5.54 -3.50
C ARG A 47 -4.97 -6.45 -3.11
N ASP A 48 -4.72 -7.45 -2.28
CA ASP A 48 -5.76 -8.41 -1.89
C ASP A 48 -6.84 -7.74 -1.01
N VAL A 49 -6.44 -6.77 -0.17
CA VAL A 49 -7.36 -6.00 0.69
C VAL A 49 -8.20 -5.00 -0.11
N CYS A 50 -7.58 -4.23 -1.01
CA CYS A 50 -8.21 -3.10 -1.68
C CYS A 50 -8.60 -3.38 -3.14
N GLY A 51 -8.35 -4.59 -3.65
CA GLY A 51 -8.63 -4.96 -5.04
C GLY A 51 -7.76 -4.21 -6.05
N LEU A 52 -6.50 -3.89 -5.72
CA LEU A 52 -5.64 -3.12 -6.60
C LEU A 52 -5.31 -3.85 -7.91
N ARG A 53 -5.21 -3.08 -8.99
CA ARG A 53 -4.66 -3.55 -10.26
C ARG A 53 -3.14 -3.60 -10.21
N VAL A 54 -2.53 -4.45 -11.04
CA VAL A 54 -1.06 -4.56 -11.15
C VAL A 54 -0.41 -3.21 -11.44
N ALA A 55 -1.00 -2.40 -12.34
CA ALA A 55 -0.48 -1.06 -12.63
C ALA A 55 -0.43 -0.17 -11.37
N GLN A 56 -1.45 -0.24 -10.51
CA GLN A 56 -1.48 0.55 -9.27
C GLN A 56 -0.43 0.08 -8.26
N MET A 57 -0.17 -1.24 -8.20
CA MET A 57 0.95 -1.76 -7.40
C MET A 57 2.29 -1.20 -7.86
N THR A 58 2.50 -1.10 -9.18
CA THR A 58 3.72 -0.52 -9.76
C THR A 58 3.90 0.92 -9.31
N GLU A 59 2.84 1.74 -9.28
CA GLU A 59 2.94 3.12 -8.82
C GLU A 59 3.32 3.23 -7.33
N ILE A 60 2.80 2.35 -6.49
CA ILE A 60 3.20 2.30 -5.07
C ILE A 60 4.68 1.95 -4.92
N LEU A 61 5.18 0.99 -5.69
CA LEU A 61 6.59 0.60 -5.67
C LEU A 61 7.52 1.70 -6.22
N ARG A 62 7.06 2.47 -7.20
CA ARG A 62 7.78 3.66 -7.70
C ARG A 62 7.86 4.74 -6.62
N TRP A 63 6.77 4.98 -5.89
CA TRP A 63 6.77 5.91 -4.78
C TRP A 63 7.73 5.47 -3.65
N LEU A 64 7.69 4.19 -3.27
CA LEU A 64 8.60 3.61 -2.28
C LEU A 64 10.08 3.72 -2.69
N SER A 65 10.36 3.73 -3.99
CA SER A 65 11.71 3.93 -4.55
C SER A 65 12.11 5.40 -4.67
N GLY A 66 11.21 6.35 -4.41
CA GLY A 66 11.43 7.78 -4.57
C GLY A 66 11.21 8.31 -6.00
N ASP A 67 10.66 7.50 -6.90
CA ASP A 67 10.49 7.81 -8.33
C ASP A 67 9.09 8.37 -8.68
N LEU A 68 8.24 8.60 -7.67
CA LEU A 68 6.88 9.11 -7.82
C LEU A 68 6.56 10.07 -6.67
N ALA A 69 5.96 11.21 -6.99
CA ALA A 69 5.51 12.16 -5.97
C ALA A 69 4.27 11.63 -5.21
N GLU A 70 4.10 12.10 -3.98
CA GLU A 70 2.98 11.69 -3.13
C GLU A 70 1.60 12.04 -3.71
N ASP A 71 1.43 13.27 -4.20
CA ASP A 71 0.18 13.70 -4.81
C ASP A 71 -0.12 12.93 -6.10
N GLU A 72 0.91 12.57 -6.85
CA GLU A 72 0.78 11.74 -8.05
C GLU A 72 0.33 10.32 -7.69
N LEU A 73 0.90 9.73 -6.62
CA LEU A 73 0.48 8.43 -6.12
C LEU A 73 -1.01 8.42 -5.73
N ARG A 74 -1.48 9.42 -4.98
CA ARG A 74 -2.90 9.53 -4.59
C ARG A 74 -3.84 9.56 -5.80
N ASN A 75 -3.44 10.27 -6.85
CA ASN A 75 -4.23 10.40 -8.07
C ASN A 75 -4.26 9.10 -8.89
N LEU A 76 -3.13 8.38 -8.96
CA LEU A 76 -3.01 7.15 -9.75
C LEU A 76 -3.59 5.92 -9.04
N VAL A 77 -3.58 5.93 -7.71
CA VAL A 77 -4.06 4.81 -6.87
C VAL A 77 -5.16 5.29 -5.93
N PRO A 78 -6.35 5.60 -6.46
CA PRO A 78 -7.49 5.87 -5.61
C PRO A 78 -7.90 4.56 -4.91
N LEU A 79 -7.74 4.52 -3.59
CA LEU A 79 -8.43 3.52 -2.78
C LEU A 79 -9.90 3.94 -2.78
N GLY A 80 -10.74 3.18 -3.50
CA GLY A 80 -12.16 3.50 -3.63
C GLY A 80 -12.87 3.58 -2.28
N PRO A 81 -14.10 4.15 -2.22
CA PRO A 81 -14.91 4.07 -1.01
C PRO A 81 -15.08 2.61 -0.63
N GLN A 82 -14.65 2.26 0.58
CA GLN A 82 -14.78 0.92 1.15
C GLN A 82 -16.21 0.42 0.95
N PRO A 83 -16.44 -0.82 0.49
CA PRO A 83 -17.76 -1.42 0.68
C PRO A 83 -18.05 -1.33 2.18
N ARG A 84 -19.13 -0.63 2.54
CA ARG A 84 -19.63 -0.66 3.91
C ARG A 84 -19.88 -2.14 4.23
N ALA A 85 -19.12 -2.66 5.19
CA ALA A 85 -19.41 -3.94 5.81
C ALA A 85 -20.86 -3.97 6.32
#